data_AF-A0A3C0INF4-F1
#
_entry.id   AF-A0A3C0INF4-F1
#
_cell.length_a   1.000
_cell.length_b   1.000
_cell.length_c   1.000
_cell.angle_alpha   90.00
_cell.angle_beta   90.00
_cell.angle_gamma   90.00
#
_symmetry.space_group_name_H-M   'P 1'
#
loop_
_entity.id
_entity.type
_entity.pdbx_description
1 polymer ?
#
loop_
_entity_poly.entity_id
_entity_poly.type
_entity_poly.pdbx_seq_one_letter_code
_entity_poly.pdbx_strand_id
1 'polypeptide(L)'
;DDYLWMDRFTIRNLELLGNGTTDGHSLLQVMDNTVSPMGARMLRRWLVLPLKQLAKIQERLGAVQYFITNTNERHLLQQAIKACGDIERLASKVPTKKINPREVLQLSKALEQITIIKNICSNASNIYLQRLGDNLNPCNTIANQIIAQLHESPPIAIQKGDVIKAGVHEDLDTLRQIATGGKDYLLTMQQREADATGISSLKIGFNNVFGYYLEVTNSHKNKVPDNWIRKQTLANAERYITPELKSYEEKITGAEEKILAIEAQLFETLVLALQDYLAAIQLNAQVLATIDCIAAFADNAIRFNYCQPSVHDGLALDLQACRHPVIERHLPPGESYISNDIHLSNEAQQIIILTGPNMSGKSAILRQTALVTLMAHMGSFVPATKASIPLTDKIFTRVGASDNLSGGESTFMVEMNETASIINNISERSLILLDEIGRGTSTYDGISIAWSIVEFLHQSAMAPKTLFATHYHELNTLEELLARVKNYHVTNKEIGNKIIFLRKLAPGGSTHSFGIHVARMAGMPPSLIQRANEVLALLEAQRGEHTNDSLTANENAPTTTNLLPALQRAAQPQMQLSIFDAHSETFQKMRTMLERIDINRLTPVEALMKLNEIKSLLH
;
A
#
# COMPACT_ATOMS: atom_id res chain seq x y z
N ASP A 1 -4.37 17.24 -13.80
CA ASP A 1 -4.27 18.60 -13.23
C ASP A 1 -4.81 18.75 -11.82
N ASP A 2 -5.88 18.05 -11.43
CA ASP A 2 -6.47 18.20 -10.08
C ASP A 2 -5.69 17.55 -8.92
N TYR A 3 -4.76 16.65 -9.23
CA TYR A 3 -4.04 15.84 -8.26
C TYR A 3 -2.53 16.05 -8.35
N LEU A 4 -1.85 15.89 -7.22
CA LEU A 4 -0.41 15.76 -7.14
C LEU A 4 -0.01 14.50 -7.90
N TRP A 5 0.92 14.64 -8.83
CA TRP A 5 1.38 13.55 -9.68
C TRP A 5 2.56 12.82 -9.06
N MET A 6 2.54 11.49 -9.14
CA MET A 6 3.63 10.60 -8.76
C MET A 6 3.73 9.51 -9.82
N ASP A 7 4.95 9.14 -10.21
CA ASP A 7 5.17 7.95 -11.03
C ASP A 7 5.06 6.66 -10.20
N ARG A 8 5.02 5.53 -10.91
CA ARG A 8 4.96 4.20 -10.30
C ARG A 8 6.15 3.94 -9.39
N PHE A 9 7.34 4.44 -9.76
CA PHE A 9 8.55 4.32 -8.97
C PHE A 9 8.40 5.06 -7.63
N THR A 10 7.84 6.26 -7.65
CA THR A 10 7.59 7.05 -6.45
C THR A 10 6.61 6.38 -5.50
N ILE A 11 5.49 5.88 -6.01
CA ILE A 11 4.52 5.14 -5.18
C ILE A 11 5.17 3.93 -4.49
N ARG A 12 6.07 3.23 -5.20
CA ARG A 12 6.80 2.06 -4.69
C ARG A 12 7.89 2.45 -3.69
N ASN A 13 8.74 3.40 -4.03
CA ASN A 13 9.90 3.83 -3.23
C ASN A 13 9.46 4.50 -1.91
N LEU A 14 8.31 5.17 -1.91
CA LEU A 14 7.66 5.70 -0.71
C LEU A 14 6.87 4.64 0.08
N GLU A 15 6.79 3.40 -0.40
CA GLU A 15 6.06 2.31 0.23
C GLU A 15 4.61 2.69 0.59
N LEU A 16 3.92 3.38 -0.32
CA LEU A 16 2.58 3.92 -0.04
C LEU A 16 1.55 2.80 0.19
N LEU A 17 1.49 1.83 -0.71
CA LEU A 17 0.46 0.77 -0.73
C LEU A 17 0.94 -0.58 -0.16
N GLY A 18 2.24 -0.73 0.09
CA GLY A 18 2.88 -2.01 0.42
C GLY A 18 3.24 -2.84 -0.83
N ASN A 19 4.19 -3.76 -0.68
CA ASN A 19 4.81 -4.50 -1.79
C ASN A 19 4.28 -5.94 -1.96
N GLY A 20 3.17 -6.28 -1.30
CA GLY A 20 2.59 -7.64 -1.35
C GLY A 20 3.39 -8.70 -0.58
N THR A 21 4.56 -8.35 -0.04
CA THR A 21 5.30 -9.16 0.93
C THR A 21 4.77 -8.89 2.35
N THR A 22 4.67 -9.94 3.16
CA THR A 22 4.11 -9.89 4.53
C THR A 22 4.93 -9.06 5.52
N ASP A 23 6.19 -8.75 5.20
CA ASP A 23 7.14 -8.10 6.11
C ASP A 23 7.33 -6.59 5.87
N GLY A 24 6.63 -6.00 4.89
CA GLY A 24 6.75 -4.57 4.57
C GLY A 24 5.68 -3.72 5.25
N HIS A 25 6.10 -2.69 6.00
CA HIS A 25 5.19 -1.68 6.56
C HIS A 25 4.96 -0.53 5.58
N SER A 26 3.68 -0.20 5.30
CA SER A 26 3.31 0.84 4.34
C SER A 26 2.66 2.06 4.98
N LEU A 27 2.64 3.20 4.27
CA LEU A 27 1.91 4.38 4.73
C LEU A 27 0.40 4.09 4.87
N LEU A 28 -0.18 3.33 3.93
CA LEU A 28 -1.58 2.93 4.01
C LEU A 28 -1.89 2.15 5.29
N GLN A 29 -1.05 1.17 5.65
CA GLN A 29 -1.26 0.34 6.85
C GLN A 29 -1.26 1.16 8.16
N VAL A 30 -0.43 2.21 8.26
CA VAL A 30 -0.38 3.03 9.48
C VAL A 30 -1.46 4.10 9.52
N MET A 31 -1.95 4.55 8.37
CA MET A 31 -2.99 5.57 8.26
C MET A 31 -4.41 5.01 8.29
N ASP A 32 -4.62 3.78 7.83
CA ASP A 32 -5.95 3.19 7.70
C ASP A 32 -6.51 2.71 9.04
N ASN A 33 -7.19 3.62 9.72
CA ASN A 33 -8.06 3.33 10.87
C ASN A 33 -9.54 3.63 10.53
N THR A 34 -9.92 3.47 9.25
CA THR A 34 -11.31 3.63 8.82
C THR A 34 -12.19 2.52 9.37
N VAL A 35 -13.49 2.79 9.57
CA VAL A 35 -14.42 1.82 10.17
C VAL A 35 -15.26 1.06 9.14
N SER A 36 -15.19 1.46 7.86
CA SER A 36 -15.91 0.83 6.75
C SER A 36 -14.99 0.42 5.60
N PRO A 37 -15.33 -0.65 4.85
CA PRO A 37 -14.57 -1.06 3.66
C PRO A 37 -14.55 0.00 2.55
N MET A 38 -15.61 0.80 2.41
CA MET A 38 -15.67 1.91 1.45
C MET A 38 -14.74 3.06 1.84
N GLY A 39 -14.63 3.36 3.15
CA GLY A 39 -13.62 4.28 3.70
C GLY A 39 -12.20 3.81 3.39
N ALA A 40 -11.86 2.56 3.67
CA ALA A 40 -10.54 1.99 3.39
C ALA A 40 -10.17 2.08 1.90
N ARG A 41 -11.11 1.77 1.00
CA ARG A 41 -10.90 1.93 -0.45
C ARG A 41 -10.70 3.39 -0.85
N MET A 42 -11.42 4.31 -0.23
CA MET A 42 -11.29 5.73 -0.50
C MET A 42 -9.97 6.30 0.01
N LEU A 43 -9.51 5.90 1.19
CA LEU A 43 -8.22 6.27 1.73
C LEU A 43 -7.09 5.81 0.81
N ARG A 44 -7.15 4.56 0.35
CA ARG A 44 -6.21 4.02 -0.65
C ARG A 44 -6.17 4.89 -1.91
N ARG A 45 -7.33 5.37 -2.38
CA ARG A 45 -7.41 6.28 -3.54
C ARG A 45 -6.80 7.64 -3.23
N TRP A 46 -7.08 8.25 -2.08
CA TRP A 46 -6.52 9.55 -1.70
C TRP A 46 -5.00 9.52 -1.56
N LEU A 47 -4.44 8.39 -1.14
CA LEU A 47 -3.00 8.20 -1.02
C LEU A 47 -2.28 8.27 -2.38
N VAL A 48 -2.91 7.73 -3.43
CA VAL A 48 -2.34 7.70 -4.79
C VAL A 48 -2.75 8.93 -5.61
N LEU A 49 -3.84 9.60 -5.23
CA LEU A 49 -4.34 10.81 -5.85
C LEU A 49 -4.51 11.94 -4.81
N PRO A 50 -3.41 12.46 -4.23
CA PRO A 50 -3.47 13.60 -3.30
C PRO A 50 -3.96 14.86 -4.03
N LEU A 51 -4.65 15.75 -3.33
CA LEU A 51 -5.21 16.96 -3.93
C LEU A 51 -4.11 17.94 -4.32
N LYS A 52 -4.30 18.71 -5.40
CA LYS A 52 -3.43 19.84 -5.76
C LYS A 52 -4.08 21.21 -5.46
N GLN A 53 -5.37 21.24 -5.15
CA GLN A 53 -6.13 22.48 -4.93
C GLN A 53 -6.17 22.85 -3.44
N LEU A 54 -5.67 24.05 -3.11
CA LEU A 54 -5.58 24.53 -1.72
C LEU A 54 -6.93 24.52 -0.99
N ALA A 55 -7.99 25.02 -1.63
CA ALA A 55 -9.33 25.09 -1.02
C ALA A 55 -9.84 23.70 -0.58
N LYS A 56 -9.68 22.68 -1.41
CA LYS A 56 -10.11 21.30 -1.09
C LYS A 56 -9.27 20.68 0.02
N ILE A 57 -7.98 21.00 0.09
CA ILE A 57 -7.09 20.56 1.18
C ILE A 57 -7.56 21.20 2.49
N GLN A 58 -7.82 22.51 2.48
CA GLN A 58 -8.28 23.26 3.64
C GLN A 58 -9.66 22.79 4.14
N GLU A 59 -10.58 22.44 3.24
CA GLU A 59 -11.87 21.85 3.59
C GLU A 59 -11.70 20.56 4.41
N ARG A 60 -10.82 19.65 3.96
CA ARG A 60 -10.52 18.42 4.69
C ARG A 60 -9.82 18.71 6.01
N LEU A 61 -8.79 19.55 6.03
CA LEU A 61 -8.08 19.92 7.27
C LEU A 61 -9.02 20.56 8.30
N GLY A 62 -9.93 21.43 7.87
CA GLY A 62 -10.94 22.05 8.72
C GLY A 62 -11.92 21.03 9.31
N ALA A 63 -12.32 20.02 8.53
CA ALA A 63 -13.18 18.94 9.01
C ALA A 63 -12.43 17.97 9.95
N VAL A 64 -11.14 17.70 9.70
CA VAL A 64 -10.28 16.95 10.64
C VAL A 64 -10.20 17.70 11.97
N GLN A 65 -9.89 19.00 11.94
CA GLN A 65 -9.84 19.84 13.14
C GLN A 65 -11.18 19.84 13.89
N TYR A 66 -12.30 19.93 13.17
CA TYR A 66 -13.64 19.83 13.76
C TYR A 66 -13.86 18.51 14.50
N PHE A 67 -13.46 17.39 13.92
CA PHE A 67 -13.61 16.08 14.55
C PHE A 67 -12.62 15.85 15.69
N ILE A 68 -11.47 16.54 15.71
CA ILE A 68 -10.57 16.54 16.86
C ILE A 68 -11.26 17.19 18.07
N THR A 69 -11.91 18.34 17.88
CA THR A 69 -12.59 19.07 18.96
C THR A 69 -13.92 18.43 19.38
N ASN A 70 -14.66 17.83 18.45
CA ASN A 70 -15.99 17.26 18.69
C ASN A 70 -15.93 15.72 18.72
N THR A 71 -15.21 15.17 19.71
CA THR A 71 -14.94 13.73 19.82
C THR A 71 -16.22 12.88 19.92
N ASN A 72 -17.23 13.35 20.64
CA ASN A 72 -18.51 12.63 20.78
C ASN A 72 -19.23 12.48 19.44
N GLU A 73 -19.32 13.56 18.66
CA GLU A 73 -19.94 13.52 17.33
C GLU A 73 -19.15 12.63 16.37
N ARG A 74 -17.82 12.71 16.40
CA ARG A 74 -16.94 11.81 15.62
C ARG A 74 -17.26 10.34 15.93
N HIS A 75 -17.34 9.97 17.21
CA HIS A 75 -17.62 8.60 17.61
C HIS A 75 -19.03 8.13 17.21
N LEU A 76 -20.05 8.98 17.34
CA LEU A 76 -21.40 8.67 16.89
C LEU A 76 -21.45 8.46 15.36
N LEU A 77 -20.77 9.31 14.59
CA LEU A 77 -20.64 9.14 13.14
C LEU A 77 -19.95 7.84 12.77
N GLN A 78 -18.81 7.51 13.40
CA GLN A 78 -18.11 6.26 13.15
C GLN A 78 -18.97 5.04 13.48
N GLN A 79 -19.72 5.06 14.59
CA GLN A 79 -20.64 3.97 14.93
C GLN A 79 -21.73 3.80 13.87
N ALA A 80 -22.35 4.90 13.42
CA ALA A 80 -23.37 4.88 12.38
C ALA A 80 -22.81 4.38 11.03
N ILE A 81 -21.64 4.87 10.61
CA ILE A 81 -20.95 4.42 9.39
C ILE A 81 -20.59 2.93 9.47
N LYS A 82 -20.12 2.46 10.63
CA LYS A 82 -19.83 1.04 10.85
C LYS A 82 -21.10 0.18 10.74
N ALA A 83 -22.23 0.68 11.24
CA ALA A 83 -23.51 0.00 11.15
C ALA A 83 -24.07 -0.05 9.71
N CYS A 84 -23.72 0.92 8.86
CA CYS A 84 -24.06 0.88 7.42
C CYS A 84 -23.44 -0.33 6.68
N GLY A 85 -22.24 -0.76 7.09
CA GLY A 85 -21.47 -1.78 6.35
C GLY A 85 -21.01 -1.29 4.97
N ASP A 86 -20.85 -2.23 4.02
CA ASP A 86 -20.32 -1.94 2.68
C ASP A 86 -21.43 -1.65 1.66
N ILE A 87 -22.08 -0.48 1.81
CA ILE A 87 -23.17 -0.05 0.92
C ILE A 87 -22.70 0.00 -0.54
N GLU A 88 -21.48 0.46 -0.80
CA GLU A 88 -20.91 0.57 -2.15
C GLU A 88 -20.95 -0.79 -2.88
N ARG A 89 -20.53 -1.86 -2.20
CA ARG A 89 -20.53 -3.21 -2.76
C ARG A 89 -21.93 -3.82 -2.87
N LEU A 90 -22.84 -3.49 -1.95
CA LEU A 90 -24.24 -3.91 -2.06
C LEU A 90 -24.90 -3.27 -3.27
N ALA A 91 -24.72 -1.95 -3.44
CA ALA A 91 -25.22 -1.18 -4.56
C ALA A 91 -24.71 -1.72 -5.91
N SER A 92 -23.43 -2.14 -6.01
CA SER A 92 -22.88 -2.69 -7.25
C SER A 92 -23.54 -4.00 -7.71
N LYS A 93 -24.21 -4.75 -6.81
CA LYS A 93 -24.90 -6.00 -7.15
C LYS A 93 -26.30 -5.79 -7.71
N VAL A 94 -26.94 -4.65 -7.39
CA VAL A 94 -28.34 -4.35 -7.76
C VAL A 94 -28.57 -4.38 -9.28
N PRO A 95 -27.75 -3.74 -10.14
CA PRO A 95 -27.96 -3.77 -11.60
C PRO A 95 -27.93 -5.18 -12.18
N THR A 96 -27.10 -6.05 -11.61
CA THR A 96 -26.96 -7.45 -12.05
C THR A 96 -28.04 -8.38 -11.49
N LYS A 97 -28.96 -7.86 -10.66
CA LYS A 97 -29.96 -8.64 -9.91
C LYS A 97 -29.35 -9.79 -9.08
N LYS A 98 -28.07 -9.67 -8.70
CA LYS A 98 -27.33 -10.67 -7.89
C LYS A 98 -27.38 -10.38 -6.39
N ILE A 99 -28.08 -9.32 -5.99
CA ILE A 99 -28.29 -9.00 -4.58
C ILE A 99 -29.32 -9.96 -3.97
N ASN A 100 -29.03 -10.48 -2.78
CA ASN A 100 -29.92 -11.42 -2.10
C ASN A 100 -30.85 -10.73 -1.08
N PRO A 101 -31.91 -11.38 -0.59
CA PRO A 101 -32.87 -10.76 0.33
C PRO A 101 -32.26 -10.20 1.61
N ARG A 102 -31.30 -10.93 2.20
CA ARG A 102 -30.59 -10.47 3.40
C ARG A 102 -29.76 -9.22 3.14
N GLU A 103 -29.13 -9.13 1.97
CA GLU A 103 -28.38 -7.96 1.53
C GLU A 103 -29.30 -6.75 1.24
N VAL A 104 -30.47 -6.97 0.65
CA VAL A 104 -31.48 -5.91 0.46
C VAL A 104 -31.96 -5.38 1.81
N LEU A 105 -32.23 -6.26 2.78
CA LEU A 105 -32.58 -5.84 4.13
C LEU A 105 -31.42 -5.09 4.80
N GLN A 106 -30.18 -5.55 4.67
CA GLN A 106 -29.01 -4.85 5.19
C GLN A 106 -28.89 -3.44 4.61
N LEU A 107 -29.14 -3.28 3.30
CA LEU A 107 -29.14 -1.99 2.65
C LEU A 107 -30.20 -1.04 3.24
N SER A 108 -31.41 -1.52 3.52
CA SER A 108 -32.43 -0.68 4.18
C SER A 108 -32.01 -0.20 5.57
N LYS A 109 -31.40 -1.07 6.39
CA LYS A 109 -30.85 -0.68 7.71
C LYS A 109 -29.74 0.35 7.56
N ALA A 110 -28.92 0.22 6.51
CA ALA A 110 -27.87 1.19 6.23
C ALA A 110 -28.43 2.56 5.80
N LEU A 111 -29.56 2.59 5.07
CA LEU A 111 -30.29 3.81 4.72
C LEU A 111 -30.90 4.53 5.95
N GLU A 112 -31.38 3.77 6.94
CA GLU A 112 -31.80 4.36 8.23
C GLU A 112 -30.63 5.07 8.93
N GLN A 113 -29.44 4.45 8.95
CA GLN A 113 -28.23 5.06 9.53
C GLN A 113 -27.81 6.33 8.77
N ILE A 114 -28.03 6.40 7.45
CA ILE A 114 -27.76 7.60 6.65
C ILE A 114 -28.60 8.79 7.14
N THR A 115 -29.82 8.58 7.65
CA THR A 115 -30.62 9.65 8.26
C THR A 115 -29.91 10.24 9.48
N ILE A 116 -29.38 9.38 10.35
CA ILE A 116 -28.64 9.79 11.56
C ILE A 116 -27.39 10.57 11.17
N ILE A 117 -26.61 10.04 10.22
CA ILE A 117 -25.38 10.66 9.73
C ILE A 117 -25.68 12.02 9.11
N LYS A 118 -26.72 12.13 8.27
CA LYS A 118 -27.17 13.39 7.69
C LYS A 118 -27.48 14.43 8.76
N ASN A 119 -28.24 14.06 9.78
CA ASN A 119 -28.60 14.98 10.86
C ASN A 119 -27.35 15.46 11.64
N ILE A 120 -26.39 14.58 11.92
CA ILE A 120 -25.14 14.98 12.59
C ILE A 120 -24.36 15.96 11.69
N CYS A 121 -24.21 15.65 10.41
CA CYS A 121 -23.47 16.50 9.47
C CYS A 121 -24.13 17.87 9.24
N SER A 122 -25.45 17.93 9.09
CA SER A 122 -26.18 19.19 8.87
C SER A 122 -26.18 20.09 10.11
N ASN A 123 -26.11 19.53 11.32
CA ASN A 123 -26.02 20.29 12.57
C ASN A 123 -24.58 20.67 12.94
N ALA A 124 -23.58 20.15 12.23
CA ALA A 124 -22.18 20.49 12.49
C ALA A 124 -21.92 21.98 12.21
N SER A 125 -21.04 22.62 12.97
CA SER A 125 -20.65 24.02 12.70
C SER A 125 -19.67 24.17 11.53
N ASN A 126 -19.21 23.05 10.95
CA ASN A 126 -18.28 23.03 9.83
C ASN A 126 -19.03 22.99 8.48
N ILE A 127 -18.81 24.00 7.64
CA ILE A 127 -19.50 24.19 6.34
C ILE A 127 -19.22 23.04 5.36
N TYR A 128 -18.03 22.42 5.40
CA TYR A 128 -17.73 21.29 4.53
C TYR A 128 -18.51 20.03 4.96
N LEU A 129 -18.64 19.77 6.25
CA LEU A 129 -19.49 18.69 6.76
C LEU A 129 -20.98 18.92 6.45
N GLN A 130 -21.47 20.16 6.58
CA GLN A 130 -22.84 20.51 6.19
C GLN A 130 -23.09 20.19 4.71
N ARG A 131 -22.20 20.62 3.81
CA ARG A 131 -22.28 20.29 2.37
C ARG A 131 -22.24 18.79 2.10
N LEU A 132 -21.44 18.03 2.83
CA LEU A 132 -21.45 16.56 2.73
C LEU A 132 -22.80 16.00 3.19
N GLY A 133 -23.33 16.48 4.31
CA GLY A 133 -24.66 16.11 4.82
C GLY A 133 -25.81 16.42 3.85
N ASP A 134 -25.76 17.56 3.18
CA ASP A 134 -26.78 17.97 2.20
C ASP A 134 -26.84 17.03 0.99
N ASN A 135 -25.69 16.47 0.59
CA ASN A 135 -25.59 15.49 -0.49
C ASN A 135 -26.08 14.09 -0.09
N LEU A 136 -26.27 13.82 1.21
CA LEU A 136 -26.80 12.53 1.65
C LEU A 136 -28.30 12.47 1.38
N ASN A 137 -28.73 11.35 0.79
CA ASN A 137 -30.13 11.04 0.56
C ASN A 137 -30.49 9.76 1.32
N PRO A 138 -31.25 9.86 2.43
CA PRO A 138 -31.67 8.67 3.18
C PRO A 138 -32.53 7.68 2.41
N CYS A 139 -33.09 8.05 1.25
CA CYS A 139 -33.93 7.18 0.43
C CYS A 139 -35.07 6.52 1.24
N ASN A 140 -35.71 7.28 2.13
CA ASN A 140 -36.71 6.79 3.10
C ASN A 140 -37.82 5.97 2.45
N THR A 141 -38.28 6.34 1.26
CA THR A 141 -39.35 5.64 0.54
C THR A 141 -39.01 4.18 0.30
N ILE A 142 -37.85 3.90 -0.32
CA ILE A 142 -37.44 2.52 -0.62
C ILE A 142 -36.99 1.78 0.65
N ALA A 143 -36.37 2.46 1.62
CA ALA A 143 -36.02 1.86 2.90
C ALA A 143 -37.26 1.33 3.63
N ASN A 144 -38.30 2.16 3.76
CA ASN A 144 -39.56 1.79 4.38
C ASN A 144 -40.29 0.69 3.60
N GLN A 145 -40.25 0.75 2.26
CA GLN A 145 -40.83 -0.30 1.41
C GLN A 145 -40.14 -1.66 1.65
N ILE A 146 -38.81 -1.69 1.73
CA ILE A 146 -38.05 -2.92 2.02
C ILE A 146 -38.45 -3.48 3.39
N ILE A 147 -38.50 -2.63 4.42
CA ILE A 147 -38.83 -3.04 5.80
C ILE A 147 -40.27 -3.54 5.92
N ALA A 148 -41.20 -2.93 5.17
CA ALA A 148 -42.60 -3.35 5.15
C ALA A 148 -42.80 -4.68 4.42
N GLN A 149 -42.02 -4.94 3.36
CA GLN A 149 -42.21 -6.10 2.48
C GLN A 149 -41.37 -7.33 2.85
N LEU A 150 -40.14 -7.16 3.34
CA LEU A 150 -39.27 -8.27 3.69
C LEU A 150 -39.50 -8.77 5.11
N HIS A 151 -39.30 -10.08 5.30
CA HIS A 151 -39.24 -10.68 6.62
C HIS A 151 -38.06 -10.10 7.43
N GLU A 152 -38.13 -10.12 8.77
CA GLU A 152 -37.10 -9.51 9.64
C GLU A 152 -35.75 -10.25 9.56
N SER A 153 -35.80 -11.53 9.23
CA SER A 153 -34.64 -12.41 9.05
C SER A 153 -34.79 -13.23 7.77
N PRO A 154 -34.69 -12.60 6.59
CA PRO A 154 -34.92 -13.29 5.32
C PRO A 154 -33.71 -14.18 5.00
N PRO A 155 -33.92 -15.33 4.32
CA PRO A 155 -32.82 -16.21 3.99
C PRO A 155 -31.90 -15.62 2.90
N ILE A 156 -30.69 -16.20 2.81
CA ILE A 156 -29.72 -15.82 1.77
C ILE A 156 -30.20 -16.27 0.39
N ALA A 157 -30.83 -17.44 0.30
CA ALA A 157 -31.33 -17.99 -0.96
C ALA A 157 -32.84 -17.83 -1.00
N ILE A 158 -33.35 -17.17 -2.05
CA ILE A 158 -34.80 -16.96 -2.29
C ILE A 158 -35.53 -18.31 -2.37
N GLN A 159 -34.86 -19.34 -2.89
CA GLN A 159 -35.39 -20.71 -3.01
C GLN A 159 -35.74 -21.37 -1.67
N LYS A 160 -35.28 -20.81 -0.54
CA LYS A 160 -35.64 -21.30 0.80
C LYS A 160 -37.01 -20.79 1.30
N GLY A 161 -37.66 -19.90 0.55
CA GLY A 161 -38.93 -19.28 0.94
C GLY A 161 -38.80 -18.33 2.12
N ASP A 162 -39.91 -17.87 2.69
CA ASP A 162 -39.93 -17.00 3.88
C ASP A 162 -39.19 -15.66 3.68
N VAL A 163 -39.22 -15.14 2.46
CA VAL A 163 -38.59 -13.87 2.10
C VAL A 163 -39.51 -12.69 2.39
N ILE A 164 -40.81 -12.84 2.09
CA ILE A 164 -41.81 -11.77 2.14
C ILE A 164 -42.59 -11.84 3.45
N LYS A 165 -42.85 -10.68 4.08
CA LYS A 165 -43.61 -10.59 5.33
C LYS A 165 -45.09 -10.97 5.12
N ALA A 166 -45.74 -11.48 6.16
CA ALA A 166 -47.18 -11.70 6.15
C ALA A 166 -47.94 -10.37 6.00
N GLY A 167 -49.08 -10.37 5.31
CA GLY A 167 -49.91 -9.19 5.05
C GLY A 167 -49.48 -8.37 3.84
N VAL A 168 -48.44 -8.78 3.11
CA VAL A 168 -47.94 -8.08 1.91
C VAL A 168 -48.72 -8.49 0.66
N HIS A 169 -49.17 -9.74 0.58
CA HIS A 169 -49.89 -10.27 -0.58
C HIS A 169 -50.93 -11.31 -0.14
N GLU A 170 -52.20 -11.04 -0.40
CA GLU A 170 -53.33 -11.85 0.09
C GLU A 170 -53.29 -13.31 -0.40
N ASP A 171 -53.01 -13.54 -1.69
CA ASP A 171 -52.90 -14.91 -2.21
C ASP A 171 -51.72 -15.67 -1.59
N LEU A 172 -50.61 -14.98 -1.28
CA LEU A 172 -49.44 -15.59 -0.66
C LEU A 172 -49.79 -16.05 0.76
N ASP A 173 -50.50 -15.21 1.51
CA ASP A 173 -50.94 -15.53 2.86
C ASP A 173 -51.96 -16.68 2.85
N THR A 174 -52.89 -16.68 1.89
CA THR A 174 -53.85 -17.77 1.69
C THR A 174 -53.15 -19.10 1.37
N LEU A 175 -52.17 -19.09 0.47
CA LEU A 175 -51.38 -20.27 0.13
C LEU A 175 -50.54 -20.76 1.32
N ARG A 176 -49.97 -19.85 2.11
CA ARG A 176 -49.26 -20.19 3.36
C ARG A 176 -50.18 -20.86 4.37
N GLN A 177 -51.42 -20.39 4.51
CA GLN A 177 -52.41 -21.04 5.37
C GLN A 177 -52.75 -22.46 4.88
N ILE A 178 -52.89 -22.66 3.56
CA ILE A 178 -53.11 -23.99 2.97
C ILE A 178 -51.93 -24.92 3.25
N ALA A 179 -50.69 -24.44 3.07
CA ALA A 179 -49.49 -25.24 3.30
C ALA A 179 -49.32 -25.61 4.78
N THR A 180 -49.53 -24.66 5.70
CA THR A 180 -49.46 -24.90 7.16
C THR A 180 -50.59 -25.80 7.63
N GLY A 181 -51.84 -25.54 7.22
CA GLY A 181 -52.99 -26.38 7.56
C GLY A 181 -52.87 -27.79 6.98
N GLY A 182 -52.22 -27.95 5.82
CA GLY A 182 -51.87 -29.24 5.26
C GLY A 182 -50.88 -30.01 6.15
N LYS A 183 -49.86 -29.34 6.71
CA LYS A 183 -48.90 -29.96 7.64
C LYS A 183 -49.54 -30.35 8.96
N ASP A 184 -50.42 -29.52 9.50
CA ASP A 184 -51.20 -29.86 10.70
C ASP A 184 -52.11 -31.06 10.45
N TYR A 185 -52.73 -31.12 9.26
CA TYR A 185 -53.50 -32.29 8.85
C TYR A 185 -52.65 -33.55 8.80
N LEU A 186 -51.43 -33.51 8.27
CA LEU A 186 -50.52 -34.65 8.26
C LEU A 186 -50.23 -35.16 9.68
N LEU A 187 -50.08 -34.27 10.67
CA LEU A 187 -49.90 -34.68 12.06
C LEU A 187 -51.13 -35.40 12.61
N THR A 188 -52.34 -34.88 12.34
CA THR A 188 -53.58 -35.56 12.75
C THR A 188 -53.78 -36.89 12.03
N MET A 189 -53.42 -36.98 10.76
CA MET A 189 -53.45 -38.21 9.97
C MET A 189 -52.48 -39.24 10.54
N GLN A 190 -51.25 -38.84 10.89
CA GLN A 190 -50.27 -39.74 11.50
C GLN A 190 -50.82 -40.36 12.79
N GLN A 191 -51.41 -39.55 13.67
CA GLN A 191 -52.00 -40.05 14.92
C GLN A 191 -53.16 -41.02 14.64
N ARG A 192 -54.09 -40.63 13.76
CA ARG A 192 -55.23 -41.46 13.37
C ARG A 192 -54.80 -42.83 12.81
N GLU A 193 -53.83 -42.85 11.90
CA GLU A 193 -53.32 -44.08 11.32
C GLU A 193 -52.52 -44.92 12.33
N ALA A 194 -51.77 -44.28 13.23
CA ALA A 194 -51.04 -44.98 14.31
C ALA A 194 -52.00 -45.69 15.27
N ASP A 195 -53.09 -45.02 15.66
CA ASP A 195 -54.12 -45.57 16.54
C ASP A 195 -54.91 -46.69 15.85
N ALA A 196 -55.29 -46.50 14.58
CA ALA A 196 -56.05 -47.50 13.81
C ALA A 196 -55.27 -48.79 13.55
N THR A 197 -53.97 -48.70 13.31
CA THR A 197 -53.10 -49.85 12.98
C THR A 197 -52.39 -50.44 14.21
N GLY A 198 -52.39 -49.73 15.34
CA GLY A 198 -51.62 -50.10 16.53
C GLY A 198 -50.09 -50.06 16.29
N ILE A 199 -49.63 -49.17 15.42
CA ILE A 199 -48.22 -48.94 15.07
C ILE A 199 -47.76 -47.63 15.72
N SER A 200 -47.30 -47.71 16.97
CA SER A 200 -46.88 -46.53 17.73
C SER A 200 -45.64 -45.82 17.18
N SER A 201 -44.85 -46.50 16.34
CA SER A 201 -43.65 -45.94 15.69
C SER A 201 -43.90 -45.33 14.31
N LEU A 202 -45.16 -45.23 13.87
CA LEU A 202 -45.53 -44.68 12.57
C LEU A 202 -45.11 -43.21 12.45
N LYS A 203 -44.40 -42.89 11.37
CA LYS A 203 -43.98 -41.52 11.07
C LYS A 203 -44.37 -41.12 9.66
N ILE A 204 -44.88 -39.90 9.49
CA ILE A 204 -44.98 -39.28 8.17
C ILE A 204 -43.68 -38.53 7.91
N GLY A 205 -42.92 -38.96 6.91
CA GLY A 205 -41.69 -38.33 6.46
C GLY A 205 -41.83 -37.71 5.08
N PHE A 206 -40.89 -36.86 4.70
CA PHE A 206 -40.78 -36.28 3.36
C PHE A 206 -39.42 -36.61 2.73
N ASN A 207 -39.40 -36.81 1.41
CA ASN A 207 -38.19 -36.97 0.62
C ASN A 207 -38.38 -36.31 -0.75
N ASN A 208 -37.37 -35.57 -1.20
CA ASN A 208 -37.34 -34.87 -2.48
C ASN A 208 -37.63 -35.78 -3.71
N VAL A 209 -37.39 -37.09 -3.62
CA VAL A 209 -37.60 -38.03 -4.75
C VAL A 209 -39.01 -38.63 -4.79
N PHE A 210 -39.62 -38.90 -3.63
CA PHE A 210 -40.87 -39.68 -3.55
C PHE A 210 -42.02 -38.97 -2.83
N GLY A 211 -41.78 -37.75 -2.35
CA GLY A 211 -42.74 -36.93 -1.63
C GLY A 211 -42.95 -37.36 -0.19
N TYR A 212 -44.17 -37.16 0.31
CA TYR A 212 -44.58 -37.61 1.64
C TYR A 212 -44.80 -39.12 1.66
N TYR A 213 -44.44 -39.78 2.77
CA TYR A 213 -44.60 -41.21 2.96
C TYR A 213 -44.87 -41.57 4.41
N LEU A 214 -45.54 -42.70 4.63
CA LEU A 214 -45.70 -43.37 5.91
C LEU A 214 -44.55 -44.34 6.10
N GLU A 215 -43.71 -44.12 7.11
CA GLU A 215 -42.59 -45.01 7.45
C GLU A 215 -42.98 -45.96 8.57
N VAL A 216 -42.85 -47.26 8.31
CA VAL A 216 -43.18 -48.34 9.24
C VAL A 216 -41.95 -49.21 9.46
N THR A 217 -41.57 -49.42 10.72
CA THR A 217 -40.45 -50.31 11.05
C THR A 217 -40.74 -51.76 10.66
N ASN A 218 -39.70 -52.54 10.33
CA ASN A 218 -39.87 -53.96 9.94
C ASN A 218 -40.66 -54.79 10.99
N SER A 219 -40.58 -54.41 12.26
CA SER A 219 -41.29 -55.07 13.38
C SER A 219 -42.82 -54.98 13.31
N HIS A 220 -43.35 -54.02 12.55
CA HIS A 220 -44.78 -53.77 12.41
C HIS A 220 -45.30 -53.94 10.98
N LYS A 221 -44.47 -54.50 10.08
CA LYS A 221 -44.82 -54.72 8.67
C LYS A 221 -46.11 -55.54 8.49
N ASN A 222 -46.34 -56.53 9.35
CA ASN A 222 -47.53 -57.38 9.30
C ASN A 222 -48.83 -56.67 9.73
N LYS A 223 -48.72 -55.45 10.29
CA LYS A 223 -49.87 -54.63 10.71
C LYS A 223 -50.26 -53.58 9.65
N VAL A 224 -49.52 -53.51 8.53
CA VAL A 224 -49.78 -52.54 7.47
C VAL A 224 -51.03 -52.95 6.70
N PRO A 225 -52.03 -52.06 6.55
CA PRO A 225 -53.24 -52.34 5.77
C PRO A 225 -52.98 -52.60 4.29
N ASP A 226 -53.80 -53.44 3.65
CA ASP A 226 -53.68 -53.80 2.23
C ASP A 226 -53.89 -52.62 1.26
N ASN A 227 -54.59 -51.57 1.71
CA ASN A 227 -54.84 -50.36 0.91
C ASN A 227 -53.65 -49.38 0.87
N TRP A 228 -52.55 -49.68 1.54
CA TRP A 228 -51.32 -48.88 1.51
C TRP A 228 -50.41 -49.32 0.37
N ILE A 229 -50.04 -48.39 -0.50
CA ILE A 229 -49.19 -48.68 -1.66
C ILE A 229 -47.73 -48.51 -1.25
N ARG A 230 -46.94 -49.59 -1.31
CA ARG A 230 -45.52 -49.56 -0.97
C ARG A 230 -44.72 -48.75 -2.00
N LYS A 231 -43.95 -47.75 -1.54
CA LYS A 231 -43.08 -46.91 -2.37
C LYS A 231 -41.60 -47.30 -2.31
N GLN A 232 -41.08 -47.66 -1.13
CA GLN A 232 -39.65 -47.93 -0.94
C GLN A 232 -39.43 -48.93 0.21
N THR A 233 -38.46 -49.82 0.06
CA THR A 233 -37.99 -50.71 1.14
C THR A 233 -36.60 -50.26 1.58
N LEU A 234 -36.40 -50.07 2.88
CA LEU A 234 -35.12 -49.76 3.53
C LEU A 234 -34.67 -50.95 4.37
N ALA A 235 -33.41 -50.92 4.85
CA ALA A 235 -32.85 -52.00 5.67
C ALA A 235 -33.69 -52.31 6.92
N ASN A 236 -34.26 -51.27 7.57
CA ASN A 236 -34.97 -51.38 8.86
C ASN A 236 -36.44 -50.93 8.82
N ALA A 237 -36.95 -50.48 7.66
CA ALA A 237 -38.29 -49.93 7.52
C ALA A 237 -38.84 -50.07 6.09
N GLU A 238 -40.16 -50.01 5.95
CA GLU A 238 -40.85 -49.87 4.66
C GLU A 238 -41.61 -48.55 4.61
N ARG A 239 -41.64 -47.93 3.43
CA ARG A 239 -42.32 -46.66 3.17
C ARG A 239 -43.52 -46.88 2.28
N TYR A 240 -44.66 -46.32 2.66
CA TYR A 240 -45.94 -46.46 1.97
C TYR A 240 -46.59 -45.11 1.66
N ILE A 241 -47.55 -45.12 0.75
CA ILE A 241 -48.43 -43.99 0.45
C ILE A 241 -49.88 -44.45 0.42
N THR A 242 -50.79 -43.60 0.90
CA THR A 242 -52.24 -43.80 0.77
C THR A 242 -52.81 -42.82 -0.26
N PRO A 243 -53.97 -43.12 -0.88
CA PRO A 243 -54.64 -42.17 -1.78
C PRO A 243 -54.90 -40.81 -1.15
N GLU A 244 -55.25 -40.79 0.14
CA GLU A 244 -55.44 -39.55 0.93
C GLU A 244 -54.13 -38.78 1.10
N LEU A 245 -53.04 -39.46 1.51
CA LEU A 245 -51.74 -38.82 1.66
C LEU A 245 -51.25 -38.22 0.34
N LYS A 246 -51.49 -38.91 -0.78
CA LYS A 246 -51.16 -38.42 -2.13
C LYS A 246 -51.95 -37.15 -2.48
N SER A 247 -53.25 -37.09 -2.17
CA SER A 247 -54.06 -35.91 -2.44
C SER A 247 -53.60 -34.68 -1.63
N TYR A 248 -53.21 -34.89 -0.37
CA TYR A 248 -52.65 -33.82 0.46
C TYR A 248 -51.24 -33.43 0.05
N GLU A 249 -50.40 -34.40 -0.36
CA GLU A 249 -49.10 -34.13 -0.96
C GLU A 249 -49.23 -33.17 -2.14
N GLU A 250 -50.08 -33.46 -3.12
CA GLU A 250 -50.31 -32.62 -4.31
C GLU A 250 -50.80 -31.20 -3.94
N LYS A 251 -51.65 -31.08 -2.90
CA LYS A 251 -52.11 -29.78 -2.40
C LYS A 251 -50.99 -28.97 -1.74
N ILE A 252 -50.19 -29.62 -0.89
CA ILE A 252 -49.10 -28.97 -0.15
C ILE A 252 -47.99 -28.56 -1.10
N THR A 253 -47.51 -29.48 -1.96
CA THR A 253 -46.42 -29.19 -2.89
C THR A 253 -46.84 -28.14 -3.92
N GLY A 254 -48.06 -28.22 -4.45
CA GLY A 254 -48.60 -27.21 -5.37
C GLY A 254 -48.76 -25.83 -4.72
N ALA A 255 -49.06 -25.77 -3.42
CA ALA A 255 -49.06 -24.50 -2.67
C ALA A 255 -47.63 -23.98 -2.45
N GLU A 256 -46.70 -24.84 -2.03
CA GLU A 256 -45.29 -24.47 -1.80
C GLU A 256 -44.60 -23.94 -3.07
N GLU A 257 -44.84 -24.56 -4.23
CA GLU A 257 -44.32 -24.08 -5.52
C GLU A 257 -44.85 -22.68 -5.88
N LYS A 258 -46.16 -22.46 -5.69
CA LYS A 258 -46.79 -21.15 -5.95
C LYS A 258 -46.30 -20.08 -4.97
N ILE A 259 -46.12 -20.43 -3.69
CA ILE A 259 -45.54 -19.54 -2.68
C ILE A 259 -44.16 -19.07 -3.13
N LEU A 260 -43.28 -20.00 -3.53
CA LEU A 260 -41.92 -19.66 -3.98
C LEU A 260 -41.93 -18.78 -5.23
N ALA A 261 -42.82 -19.06 -6.20
CA ALA A 261 -42.96 -18.24 -7.41
C ALA A 261 -43.42 -16.81 -7.10
N ILE A 262 -44.44 -16.64 -6.24
CA ILE A 262 -44.95 -15.34 -5.84
C ILE A 262 -43.89 -14.56 -5.04
N GLU A 263 -43.22 -15.21 -4.09
CA GLU A 263 -42.14 -14.57 -3.31
C GLU A 263 -41.00 -14.10 -4.21
N ALA A 264 -40.58 -14.91 -5.19
CA ALA A 264 -39.55 -14.55 -6.14
C ALA A 264 -39.96 -13.34 -6.99
N GLN A 265 -41.21 -13.29 -7.45
CA GLN A 265 -41.74 -12.18 -8.24
C GLN A 265 -41.83 -10.88 -7.42
N LEU A 266 -42.31 -10.95 -6.18
CA LEU A 266 -42.39 -9.81 -5.27
C LEU A 266 -41.00 -9.27 -4.94
N PHE A 267 -40.04 -10.17 -4.68
CA PHE A 267 -38.66 -9.78 -4.44
C PHE A 267 -38.02 -9.14 -5.67
N GLU A 268 -38.25 -9.69 -6.88
CA GLU A 268 -37.75 -9.09 -8.11
C GLU A 268 -38.30 -7.68 -8.33
N THR A 269 -39.60 -7.49 -8.05
CA THR A 269 -40.26 -6.18 -8.12
C THR A 269 -39.59 -5.18 -7.15
N LEU A 270 -39.25 -5.62 -5.94
CA LEU A 270 -38.54 -4.80 -4.96
C LEU A 270 -37.11 -4.43 -5.44
N VAL A 271 -36.39 -5.39 -6.04
CA VAL A 271 -35.05 -5.14 -6.62
C VAL A 271 -35.12 -4.18 -7.79
N LEU A 272 -36.16 -4.23 -8.62
CA LEU A 272 -36.38 -3.27 -9.70
C LEU A 272 -36.64 -1.86 -9.15
N ALA A 273 -37.50 -1.71 -8.16
CA ALA A 273 -37.76 -0.42 -7.51
C ALA A 273 -36.49 0.18 -6.88
N LEU A 274 -35.56 -0.66 -6.39
CA LEU A 274 -34.28 -0.22 -5.85
C LEU A 274 -33.35 0.41 -6.90
N GLN A 275 -33.51 0.07 -8.20
CA GLN A 275 -32.66 0.61 -9.27
C GLN A 275 -32.82 2.12 -9.43
N ASP A 276 -34.02 2.65 -9.22
CA ASP A 276 -34.32 4.08 -9.32
C ASP A 276 -33.55 4.92 -8.28
N TYR A 277 -33.13 4.29 -7.17
CA TYR A 277 -32.38 4.94 -6.09
C TYR A 277 -30.87 4.69 -6.18
N LEU A 278 -30.39 3.93 -7.16
CA LEU A 278 -29.01 3.48 -7.22
C LEU A 278 -28.00 4.63 -7.23
N ALA A 279 -28.26 5.67 -8.01
CA ALA A 279 -27.37 6.84 -8.08
C ALA A 279 -27.26 7.55 -6.72
N ALA A 280 -28.37 7.69 -6.00
CA ALA A 280 -28.38 8.28 -4.66
C ALA A 280 -27.62 7.40 -3.65
N ILE A 281 -27.79 6.08 -3.72
CA ILE A 281 -27.09 5.12 -2.85
C ILE A 281 -25.58 5.14 -3.10
N GLN A 282 -25.16 5.22 -4.37
CA GLN A 282 -23.75 5.34 -4.74
C GLN A 282 -23.15 6.66 -4.25
N LEU A 283 -23.89 7.77 -4.36
CA LEU A 283 -23.48 9.05 -3.80
C LEU A 283 -23.33 8.99 -2.28
N ASN A 284 -24.29 8.38 -1.59
CA ASN A 284 -24.19 8.15 -0.14
C ASN A 284 -22.91 7.41 0.21
N ALA A 285 -22.61 6.30 -0.47
CA ALA A 285 -21.40 5.53 -0.21
C ALA A 285 -20.12 6.37 -0.36
N GLN A 286 -20.05 7.23 -1.39
CA GLN A 286 -18.91 8.13 -1.59
C GLN A 286 -18.77 9.18 -0.47
N VAL A 287 -19.89 9.77 -0.06
CA VAL A 287 -19.92 10.76 1.03
C VAL A 287 -19.55 10.11 2.36
N LEU A 288 -20.14 8.95 2.68
CA LEU A 288 -19.82 8.20 3.90
C LEU A 288 -18.35 7.81 3.95
N ALA A 289 -17.79 7.30 2.85
CA ALA A 289 -16.37 6.98 2.75
C ALA A 289 -15.47 8.23 2.94
N THR A 290 -15.89 9.40 2.45
CA THR A 290 -15.19 10.66 2.67
C THR A 290 -15.19 11.05 4.15
N ILE A 291 -16.34 10.96 4.82
CA ILE A 291 -16.48 11.26 6.25
C ILE A 291 -15.64 10.28 7.08
N ASP A 292 -15.67 8.98 6.76
CA ASP A 292 -14.89 7.94 7.42
C ASP A 292 -13.38 8.22 7.36
N CYS A 293 -12.85 8.56 6.19
CA CYS A 293 -11.44 8.95 6.04
C CYS A 293 -11.06 10.16 6.91
N ILE A 294 -11.90 11.20 6.95
CA ILE A 294 -11.64 12.42 7.73
C ILE A 294 -11.70 12.12 9.25
N ALA A 295 -12.67 11.30 9.68
CA ALA A 295 -12.76 10.84 11.05
C ALA A 295 -11.53 10.01 11.46
N ALA A 296 -11.06 9.12 10.58
CA ALA A 296 -9.84 8.35 10.79
C ALA A 296 -8.59 9.24 10.88
N PHE A 297 -8.48 10.30 10.06
CA PHE A 297 -7.40 11.28 10.20
C PHE A 297 -7.43 12.02 11.54
N ALA A 298 -8.61 12.37 12.05
CA ALA A 298 -8.75 13.00 13.36
C ALA A 298 -8.32 12.06 14.50
N ASP A 299 -8.73 10.79 14.46
CA ASP A 299 -8.27 9.78 15.43
C ASP A 299 -6.75 9.59 15.38
N ASN A 300 -6.18 9.48 14.18
CA ASN A 300 -4.73 9.37 13.99
C ASN A 300 -4.01 10.60 14.56
N ALA A 301 -4.55 11.80 14.34
CA ALA A 301 -3.94 13.02 14.81
C ALA A 301 -3.85 13.09 16.34
N ILE A 302 -4.92 12.69 17.03
CA ILE A 302 -4.94 12.62 18.50
C ILE A 302 -4.00 11.52 18.98
N ARG A 303 -4.13 10.31 18.43
CA ARG A 303 -3.41 9.12 18.90
C ARG A 303 -1.90 9.23 18.72
N PHE A 304 -1.44 9.90 17.67
CA PHE A 304 -0.02 9.99 17.31
C PHE A 304 0.56 11.40 17.44
N ASN A 305 -0.21 12.31 18.05
CA ASN A 305 0.18 13.70 18.30
C ASN A 305 0.66 14.39 17.01
N TYR A 306 -0.18 14.36 15.96
CA TYR A 306 0.09 15.04 14.70
C TYR A 306 -0.43 16.47 14.76
N CYS A 307 0.29 17.39 14.11
CA CYS A 307 -0.11 18.78 14.03
C CYS A 307 -0.87 19.09 12.74
N GLN A 308 -1.71 20.14 12.78
CA GLN A 308 -2.33 20.67 11.58
C GLN A 308 -1.27 21.35 10.69
N PRO A 309 -1.06 20.90 9.45
CA PRO A 309 -0.17 21.60 8.52
C PRO A 309 -0.79 22.91 8.03
N SER A 310 0.05 23.92 7.85
CA SER A 310 -0.27 25.15 7.11
C SER A 310 0.10 24.96 5.64
N VAL A 311 -0.88 24.62 4.81
CA VAL A 311 -0.67 24.47 3.36
C VAL A 311 -0.86 25.83 2.67
N HIS A 312 0.04 26.20 1.75
CA HIS A 312 0.04 27.54 1.13
C HIS A 312 0.51 27.56 -0.33
N ASP A 313 0.23 28.67 -1.03
CA ASP A 313 0.62 28.86 -2.43
C ASP A 313 2.09 29.26 -2.63
N GLY A 314 2.80 29.70 -1.57
CA GLY A 314 4.24 29.96 -1.63
C GLY A 314 5.06 28.71 -1.99
N LEU A 315 6.39 28.86 -2.11
CA LEU A 315 7.28 27.77 -2.53
C LEU A 315 8.10 27.15 -1.39
N ALA A 316 8.23 27.83 -0.25
CA ALA A 316 9.03 27.35 0.87
C ALA A 316 8.36 26.17 1.59
N LEU A 317 9.16 25.17 1.96
CA LEU A 317 8.79 24.05 2.82
C LEU A 317 9.53 24.22 4.15
N ASP A 318 8.79 24.17 5.26
CA ASP A 318 9.35 24.23 6.60
C ASP A 318 8.66 23.19 7.50
N LEU A 319 9.42 22.20 7.95
CA LEU A 319 8.96 21.12 8.81
C LEU A 319 9.79 21.14 10.10
N GLN A 320 9.14 21.33 11.25
CA GLN A 320 9.79 21.39 12.56
C GLN A 320 9.52 20.13 13.38
N ALA A 321 10.58 19.51 13.90
CA ALA A 321 10.57 18.25 14.61
C ALA A 321 9.69 17.21 13.89
N CYS A 322 9.92 17.07 12.59
CA CYS A 322 9.23 16.15 11.71
C CYS A 322 9.69 14.71 11.99
N ARG A 323 8.77 13.75 11.87
CA ARG A 323 8.98 12.31 12.13
C ARG A 323 8.50 11.49 10.94
N HIS A 324 9.06 10.31 10.75
CA HIS A 324 8.63 9.40 9.70
C HIS A 324 7.38 8.62 10.13
N PRO A 325 6.22 8.78 9.45
CA PRO A 325 4.93 8.25 9.92
C PRO A 325 4.87 6.72 10.01
N VAL A 326 5.62 6.02 9.16
CA VAL A 326 5.71 4.55 9.22
C VAL A 326 6.70 4.07 10.29
N ILE A 327 7.93 4.58 10.29
CA ILE A 327 8.99 4.10 11.20
C ILE A 327 8.63 4.39 12.66
N GLU A 328 8.08 5.57 12.98
CA GLU A 328 7.72 5.91 14.37
C GLU A 328 6.72 4.93 14.99
N ARG A 329 5.90 4.27 14.16
CA ARG A 329 4.85 3.33 14.57
C ARG A 329 5.39 1.92 14.86
N HIS A 330 6.61 1.62 14.41
CA HIS A 330 7.21 0.29 14.49
C HIS A 330 8.50 0.28 15.32
N LEU A 331 8.75 1.34 16.10
CA LEU A 331 9.86 1.35 17.05
C LEU A 331 9.57 0.42 18.24
N PRO A 332 10.61 -0.20 18.83
CA PRO A 332 10.46 -0.99 20.05
C PRO A 332 9.81 -0.20 21.19
N PRO A 333 9.07 -0.85 22.11
CA PRO A 333 8.51 -0.20 23.28
C PRO A 333 9.60 0.53 24.09
N GLY A 334 9.36 1.82 24.40
CA GLY A 334 10.29 2.66 25.14
C GLY A 334 11.27 3.46 24.26
N GLU A 335 11.35 3.17 22.95
CA GLU A 335 12.11 4.00 22.01
C GLU A 335 11.24 5.11 21.40
N SER A 336 11.85 6.27 21.14
CA SER A 336 11.20 7.39 20.47
C SER A 336 11.90 7.71 19.15
N TYR A 337 11.12 8.17 18.17
CA TYR A 337 11.68 8.57 16.88
C TYR A 337 12.45 9.89 17.02
N ILE A 338 13.68 9.92 16.52
CA ILE A 338 14.49 11.15 16.52
C ILE A 338 13.97 12.09 15.42
N SER A 339 13.35 13.18 15.84
CA SER A 339 12.75 14.15 14.94
C SER A 339 13.78 15.12 14.33
N ASN A 340 13.49 15.57 13.11
CA ASN A 340 14.38 16.41 12.31
C ASN A 340 13.66 17.64 11.76
N ASP A 341 14.39 18.75 11.67
CA ASP A 341 13.92 19.98 11.06
C ASP A 341 14.36 19.98 9.59
N ILE A 342 13.47 20.41 8.69
CA ILE A 342 13.74 20.45 7.26
C ILE A 342 13.20 21.75 6.70
N HIS A 343 14.10 22.56 6.14
CA HIS A 343 13.76 23.78 5.44
C HIS A 343 14.18 23.64 3.97
N LEU A 344 13.32 23.97 3.02
CA LEU A 344 13.67 24.08 1.61
C LEU A 344 13.00 25.32 1.03
N SER A 345 13.76 26.17 0.34
CA SER A 345 13.26 27.38 -0.31
C SER A 345 13.99 27.63 -1.62
N ASN A 346 13.27 28.10 -2.63
CA ASN A 346 13.84 28.40 -3.94
C ASN A 346 14.85 29.56 -3.91
N GLU A 347 14.92 30.33 -2.82
CA GLU A 347 15.79 31.51 -2.69
C GLU A 347 17.10 31.22 -1.95
N ALA A 348 17.05 30.51 -0.81
CA ALA A 348 18.20 30.37 0.09
C ALA A 348 18.71 28.92 0.24
N GLN A 349 17.81 27.93 0.20
CA GLN A 349 18.15 26.52 0.43
C GLN A 349 17.28 25.64 -0.49
N GLN A 350 17.59 25.64 -1.78
CA GLN A 350 16.83 24.89 -2.79
C GLN A 350 17.18 23.40 -2.73
N ILE A 351 18.48 23.11 -2.56
CA ILE A 351 19.02 21.76 -2.60
C ILE A 351 19.77 21.49 -1.31
N ILE A 352 19.41 20.40 -0.63
CA ILE A 352 20.20 19.86 0.47
C ILE A 352 21.03 18.70 -0.04
N ILE A 353 22.35 18.80 0.07
CA ILE A 353 23.24 17.64 -0.08
C ILE A 353 23.34 16.97 1.28
N LEU A 354 22.83 15.74 1.38
CA LEU A 354 22.81 14.95 2.59
C LEU A 354 23.89 13.87 2.55
N THR A 355 24.92 14.05 3.36
CA THR A 355 26.01 13.08 3.52
C THR A 355 25.90 12.30 4.84
N GLY A 356 26.67 11.22 4.94
CA GLY A 356 26.78 10.43 6.17
C GLY A 356 26.83 8.94 5.89
N PRO A 357 27.21 8.13 6.89
CA PRO A 357 27.40 6.70 6.72
C PRO A 357 26.12 5.98 6.27
N ASN A 358 26.28 4.80 5.69
CA ASN A 358 25.15 3.92 5.41
C ASN A 358 24.45 3.54 6.72
N MET A 359 23.14 3.32 6.68
CA MET A 359 22.28 3.06 7.86
C MET A 359 22.13 4.23 8.85
N SER A 360 22.70 5.41 8.57
CA SER A 360 22.56 6.59 9.44
C SER A 360 21.15 7.17 9.48
N GLY A 361 20.32 6.89 8.48
CA GLY A 361 18.94 7.40 8.38
C GLY A 361 18.69 8.37 7.22
N LYS A 362 19.63 8.57 6.29
CA LYS A 362 19.47 9.45 5.11
C LYS A 362 18.16 9.18 4.36
N SER A 363 17.96 7.94 3.89
CA SER A 363 16.76 7.54 3.14
C SER A 363 15.47 7.68 3.97
N ALA A 364 15.55 7.60 5.30
CA ALA A 364 14.40 7.83 6.17
C ALA A 364 14.02 9.33 6.21
N ILE A 365 14.99 10.23 6.29
CA ILE A 365 14.76 11.69 6.25
C ILE A 365 14.19 12.12 4.90
N LEU A 366 14.73 11.57 3.81
CA LEU A 366 14.19 11.78 2.47
C LEU A 366 12.71 11.36 2.42
N ARG A 367 12.42 10.07 2.64
CA ARG A 367 11.06 9.54 2.56
C ARG A 367 10.10 10.25 3.52
N GLN A 368 10.52 10.56 4.74
CA GLN A 368 9.75 11.35 5.70
C GLN A 368 9.25 12.67 5.11
N THR A 369 10.11 13.44 4.43
CA THR A 369 9.75 14.74 3.83
C THR A 369 8.64 14.59 2.80
N ALA A 370 8.76 13.58 1.93
CA ALA A 370 7.77 13.29 0.90
C ALA A 370 6.44 12.80 1.50
N LEU A 371 6.49 11.88 2.48
CA LEU A 371 5.30 11.34 3.12
C LEU A 371 4.52 12.42 3.88
N VAL A 372 5.20 13.31 4.59
CA VAL A 372 4.56 14.44 5.29
C VAL A 372 3.91 15.42 4.32
N THR A 373 4.59 15.74 3.21
CA THR A 373 4.02 16.55 2.13
C THR A 373 2.76 15.89 1.56
N LEU A 374 2.82 14.58 1.29
CA LEU A 374 1.72 13.80 0.76
C LEU A 374 0.52 13.76 1.71
N MET A 375 0.75 13.51 3.00
CA MET A 375 -0.29 13.51 4.04
C MET A 375 -1.01 14.86 4.12
N ALA A 376 -0.27 15.98 4.04
CA ALA A 376 -0.86 17.31 4.01
C ALA A 376 -1.74 17.52 2.76
N HIS A 377 -1.28 17.08 1.58
CA HIS A 377 -2.05 17.12 0.34
C HIS A 377 -3.28 16.20 0.34
N MET A 378 -3.31 15.16 1.17
CA MET A 378 -4.51 14.36 1.41
C MET A 378 -5.54 15.08 2.31
N GLY A 379 -5.12 16.14 3.01
CA GLY A 379 -5.92 16.81 4.04
C GLY A 379 -5.83 16.16 5.42
N SER A 380 -4.76 15.39 5.69
CA SER A 380 -4.46 14.82 7.00
C SER A 380 -3.56 15.76 7.81
N PHE A 381 -3.64 15.64 9.14
CA PHE A 381 -2.62 16.18 10.03
C PHE A 381 -1.33 15.37 9.87
N VAL A 382 -0.19 15.97 10.23
CA VAL A 382 1.13 15.44 9.90
C VAL A 382 2.02 15.22 11.13
N PRO A 383 2.95 14.25 11.09
CA PRO A 383 3.84 13.90 12.21
C PRO A 383 4.96 14.92 12.43
N ALA A 384 4.61 16.15 12.78
CA ALA A 384 5.55 17.23 13.11
C ALA A 384 5.06 18.02 14.31
N THR A 385 5.88 18.93 14.84
CA THR A 385 5.41 19.94 15.82
C THR A 385 4.80 21.14 15.11
N LYS A 386 5.39 21.55 13.98
CA LYS A 386 4.88 22.57 13.07
C LYS A 386 5.23 22.19 11.63
N ALA A 387 4.32 22.44 10.70
CA ALA A 387 4.56 22.18 9.28
C ALA A 387 3.96 23.30 8.44
N SER A 388 4.79 23.95 7.62
CA SER A 388 4.40 24.87 6.54
C SER A 388 4.75 24.21 5.22
N ILE A 389 3.74 23.86 4.43
CA ILE A 389 3.91 23.01 3.25
C ILE A 389 3.40 23.76 2.02
N PRO A 390 4.24 23.95 0.99
CA PRO A 390 3.81 24.58 -0.25
C PRO A 390 2.95 23.61 -1.05
N LEU A 391 2.04 24.12 -1.87
CA LEU A 391 1.41 23.30 -2.90
C LEU A 391 2.48 22.68 -3.79
N THR A 392 2.55 21.36 -3.74
CA THR A 392 3.41 20.49 -4.52
C THR A 392 2.58 19.87 -5.65
N ASP A 393 3.08 19.90 -6.87
CA ASP A 393 2.39 19.32 -8.03
C ASP A 393 2.94 17.97 -8.46
N LYS A 394 4.23 17.72 -8.20
CA LYS A 394 4.90 16.46 -8.50
C LYS A 394 5.84 16.07 -7.36
N ILE A 395 5.81 14.80 -6.98
CA ILE A 395 6.84 14.21 -6.13
C ILE A 395 7.59 13.19 -6.97
N PHE A 396 8.91 13.33 -6.99
CA PHE A 396 9.82 12.40 -7.66
C PHE A 396 10.73 11.76 -6.65
N THR A 397 10.88 10.44 -6.71
CA THR A 397 11.81 9.73 -5.84
C THR A 397 12.63 8.71 -6.59
N ARG A 398 13.92 8.73 -6.31
CA ARG A 398 14.87 7.69 -6.63
C ARG A 398 15.50 7.24 -5.32
N VAL A 399 14.92 6.22 -4.69
CA VAL A 399 15.39 5.68 -3.40
C VAL A 399 15.66 4.19 -3.56
N GLY A 400 16.93 3.82 -3.74
CA GLY A 400 17.40 2.44 -3.83
C GLY A 400 17.05 1.71 -5.14
N ALA A 401 17.92 0.80 -5.57
CA ALA A 401 17.61 -0.13 -6.66
C ALA A 401 16.88 -1.35 -6.09
N SER A 402 15.67 -1.64 -6.58
CA SER A 402 15.17 -3.02 -6.56
C SER A 402 15.72 -3.68 -7.82
N ASP A 403 16.60 -4.67 -7.67
CA ASP A 403 17.19 -5.38 -8.80
C ASP A 403 16.08 -5.92 -9.70
N ASN A 404 16.00 -5.42 -10.93
CA ASN A 404 15.10 -5.96 -11.93
C ASN A 404 15.83 -7.07 -12.70
N LEU A 405 16.20 -8.13 -11.98
CA LEU A 405 16.96 -9.27 -12.53
C LEU A 405 16.27 -9.90 -13.76
N SER A 406 14.95 -9.74 -13.85
CA SER A 406 14.10 -10.30 -14.92
C SER A 406 14.11 -9.49 -16.22
N GLY A 407 14.50 -8.22 -16.19
CA GLY A 407 14.36 -7.29 -17.32
C GLY A 407 15.55 -7.22 -18.27
N GLY A 408 16.70 -7.82 -17.91
CA GLY A 408 17.91 -7.80 -18.73
C GLY A 408 18.61 -6.44 -18.84
N GLU A 409 18.10 -5.40 -18.18
CA GLU A 409 18.72 -4.06 -18.16
C GLU A 409 19.75 -3.95 -17.03
N SER A 410 20.88 -3.29 -17.30
CA SER A 410 21.87 -2.94 -16.27
C SER A 410 21.22 -2.08 -15.19
N THR A 411 21.51 -2.35 -13.92
CA THR A 411 21.00 -1.58 -12.76
C THR A 411 21.31 -0.09 -12.89
N PHE A 412 22.47 0.25 -13.47
CA PHE A 412 22.85 1.63 -13.76
C PHE A 412 22.02 2.26 -14.89
N MET A 413 21.67 1.51 -15.93
CA MET A 413 20.82 2.03 -17.01
C MET A 413 19.39 2.31 -16.50
N VAL A 414 18.84 1.43 -15.65
CA VAL A 414 17.55 1.68 -14.99
C VAL A 414 17.61 2.95 -14.13
N GLU A 415 18.68 3.12 -13.36
CA GLU A 415 18.92 4.32 -12.57
C GLU A 415 18.98 5.60 -13.42
N MET A 416 19.68 5.55 -14.55
CA MET A 416 19.77 6.69 -15.48
C MET A 416 18.45 6.98 -16.18
N ASN A 417 17.67 5.97 -16.55
CA ASN A 417 16.33 6.14 -17.13
C ASN A 417 15.35 6.76 -16.12
N GLU A 418 15.37 6.28 -14.86
CA GLU A 418 14.58 6.87 -13.76
C GLU A 418 14.99 8.33 -13.56
N THR A 419 16.29 8.62 -13.50
CA THR A 419 16.80 9.99 -13.35
C THR A 419 16.41 10.88 -14.52
N ALA A 420 16.56 10.42 -15.76
CA ALA A 420 16.16 11.15 -16.95
C ALA A 420 14.65 11.45 -16.96
N SER A 421 13.82 10.51 -16.51
CA SER A 421 12.38 10.72 -16.34
C SER A 421 12.09 11.87 -15.36
N ILE A 422 12.80 11.92 -14.23
CA ILE A 422 12.68 13.01 -13.25
C ILE A 422 13.08 14.35 -13.89
N ILE A 423 14.31 14.43 -14.43
CA ILE A 423 14.89 15.65 -14.97
C ILE A 423 14.05 16.24 -16.10
N ASN A 424 13.52 15.42 -17.00
CA ASN A 424 12.71 15.87 -18.13
C ASN A 424 11.29 16.31 -17.73
N ASN A 425 10.84 16.03 -16.50
CA ASN A 425 9.47 16.30 -16.06
C ASN A 425 9.38 17.24 -14.85
N ILE A 426 10.48 17.88 -14.46
CA ILE A 426 10.49 18.84 -13.35
C ILE A 426 9.55 20.03 -13.58
N SER A 427 9.09 20.62 -12.49
CA SER A 427 8.33 21.86 -12.43
C SER A 427 8.75 22.67 -11.21
N GLU A 428 8.34 23.94 -11.14
CA GLU A 428 8.64 24.83 -10.01
C GLU A 428 8.14 24.29 -8.65
N ARG A 429 7.03 23.56 -8.69
CA ARG A 429 6.39 22.95 -7.50
C ARG A 429 6.76 21.49 -7.30
N SER A 430 7.78 20.99 -7.99
CA SER A 430 8.28 19.64 -7.79
C SER A 430 9.07 19.52 -6.48
N LEU A 431 8.88 18.40 -5.80
CA LEU A 431 9.72 17.93 -4.71
C LEU A 431 10.48 16.70 -5.20
N ILE A 432 11.82 16.78 -5.22
CA ILE A 432 12.69 15.75 -5.77
C ILE A 432 13.52 15.12 -4.65
N LEU A 433 13.57 13.79 -4.62
CA LEU A 433 14.36 13.01 -3.68
C LEU A 433 15.28 12.06 -4.44
N LEU A 434 16.58 12.30 -4.37
CA LEU A 434 17.61 11.51 -5.04
C LEU A 434 18.49 10.84 -3.97
N ASP A 435 18.61 9.52 -4.00
CA ASP A 435 19.41 8.74 -3.06
C ASP A 435 20.44 7.89 -3.81
N GLU A 436 21.72 8.14 -3.55
CA GLU A 436 22.87 7.40 -4.06
C GLU A 436 22.97 7.33 -5.60
N ILE A 437 22.66 8.42 -6.32
CA ILE A 437 22.89 8.52 -7.76
C ILE A 437 24.37 8.37 -8.09
N GLY A 438 24.69 7.64 -9.16
CA GLY A 438 26.04 7.43 -9.70
C GLY A 438 26.74 6.19 -9.17
N ARG A 439 26.13 5.44 -8.24
CA ARG A 439 26.79 4.30 -7.56
C ARG A 439 27.09 3.11 -8.48
N GLY A 440 26.30 2.92 -9.54
CA GLY A 440 26.41 1.75 -10.44
C GLY A 440 27.53 1.82 -11.49
N THR A 441 28.39 2.83 -11.45
CA THR A 441 29.44 3.07 -12.46
C THR A 441 30.81 3.39 -11.82
N SER A 442 31.82 3.74 -12.63
CA SER A 442 33.12 4.17 -12.14
C SER A 442 32.99 5.36 -11.18
N THR A 443 33.86 5.45 -10.18
CA THR A 443 33.73 6.47 -9.12
C THR A 443 33.71 7.89 -9.68
N TYR A 444 34.61 8.21 -10.62
CA TYR A 444 34.69 9.54 -11.21
C TYR A 444 33.51 9.83 -12.15
N ASP A 445 33.03 8.86 -12.93
CA ASP A 445 31.83 9.05 -13.76
C ASP A 445 30.60 9.29 -12.87
N GLY A 446 30.46 8.50 -11.80
CA GLY A 446 29.35 8.62 -10.84
C GLY A 446 29.32 9.98 -10.16
N ILE A 447 30.47 10.46 -9.66
CA ILE A 447 30.62 11.81 -9.10
C ILE A 447 30.27 12.87 -10.14
N SER A 448 30.80 12.75 -11.37
CA SER A 448 30.60 13.75 -12.43
C SER A 448 29.13 13.87 -12.84
N ILE A 449 28.42 12.75 -12.94
CA ILE A 449 26.98 12.72 -13.25
C ILE A 449 26.17 13.33 -12.10
N ALA A 450 26.43 12.90 -10.86
CA ALA A 450 25.73 13.42 -9.68
C ALA A 450 25.93 14.95 -9.53
N TRP A 451 27.17 15.42 -9.72
CA TRP A 451 27.51 16.83 -9.72
C TRP A 451 26.74 17.61 -10.80
N SER A 452 26.79 17.13 -12.04
CA SER A 452 26.12 17.76 -13.18
C SER A 452 24.60 17.84 -12.99
N ILE A 453 24.00 16.84 -12.34
CA ILE A 453 22.57 16.84 -12.00
C ILE A 453 22.25 17.95 -10.99
N VAL A 454 23.07 18.10 -9.94
CA VAL A 454 22.86 19.16 -8.94
C VAL A 454 23.00 20.54 -9.59
N GLU A 455 24.02 20.74 -10.42
CA GLU A 455 24.19 21.99 -11.17
C GLU A 455 23.01 22.27 -12.10
N PHE A 456 22.55 21.27 -12.85
CA PHE A 456 21.40 21.40 -13.74
C PHE A 456 20.13 21.79 -12.97
N LEU A 457 19.83 21.12 -11.86
CA LEU A 457 18.66 21.42 -11.03
C LEU A 457 18.75 22.80 -10.40
N HIS A 458 19.95 23.22 -9.98
CA HIS A 458 20.20 24.54 -9.42
C HIS A 458 20.04 25.65 -10.48
N GLN A 459 20.55 25.45 -11.70
CA GLN A 459 20.51 26.44 -12.78
C GLN A 459 19.18 26.49 -13.52
N SER A 460 18.35 25.44 -13.42
CA SER A 460 17.04 25.38 -14.04
C SER A 460 16.15 26.54 -13.59
N ALA A 461 15.45 27.16 -14.54
CA ALA A 461 14.47 28.21 -14.26
C ALA A 461 13.32 27.72 -13.36
N MET A 462 13.06 26.41 -13.32
CA MET A 462 12.06 25.82 -12.42
C MET A 462 12.56 25.78 -10.97
N ALA A 463 13.87 25.67 -10.74
CA ALA A 463 14.48 25.60 -9.41
C ALA A 463 13.75 24.66 -8.41
N PRO A 464 13.48 23.38 -8.76
CA PRO A 464 12.70 22.48 -7.91
C PRO A 464 13.42 22.21 -6.57
N LYS A 465 12.63 22.02 -5.51
CA LYS A 465 13.15 21.67 -4.18
C LYS A 465 13.70 20.25 -4.20
N THR A 466 14.95 20.08 -3.77
CA THR A 466 15.66 18.80 -3.90
C THR A 466 16.34 18.37 -2.61
N LEU A 467 16.12 17.11 -2.23
CA LEU A 467 16.95 16.41 -1.24
C LEU A 467 17.84 15.41 -1.99
N PHE A 468 19.15 15.59 -1.88
CA PHE A 468 20.14 14.76 -2.56
C PHE A 468 21.01 14.02 -1.54
N ALA A 469 20.67 12.76 -1.24
CA ALA A 469 21.48 11.92 -0.38
C ALA A 469 22.60 11.25 -1.20
N THR A 470 23.84 11.36 -0.72
CA THR A 470 25.01 10.86 -1.42
C THR A 470 26.06 10.27 -0.47
N HIS A 471 26.89 9.40 -1.03
CA HIS A 471 28.11 8.88 -0.41
C HIS A 471 29.38 9.57 -0.94
N TYR A 472 29.24 10.43 -1.96
CA TYR A 472 30.33 11.23 -2.51
C TYR A 472 30.52 12.49 -1.68
N HIS A 473 31.60 12.54 -0.91
CA HIS A 473 31.96 13.69 -0.08
C HIS A 473 32.45 14.87 -0.93
N GLU A 474 32.90 14.58 -2.16
CA GLU A 474 33.32 15.56 -3.17
C GLU A 474 32.20 16.57 -3.48
N LEU A 475 30.93 16.14 -3.44
CA LEU A 475 29.77 17.00 -3.66
C LEU A 475 29.58 18.08 -2.57
N ASN A 476 30.23 17.96 -1.41
CA ASN A 476 30.13 18.99 -0.37
C ASN A 476 30.68 20.35 -0.87
N THR A 477 31.64 20.34 -1.80
CA THR A 477 32.22 21.58 -2.36
C THR A 477 31.19 22.41 -3.15
N LEU A 478 30.06 21.82 -3.57
CA LEU A 478 28.99 22.51 -4.27
C LEU A 478 28.32 23.62 -3.45
N GLU A 479 28.34 23.55 -2.12
CA GLU A 479 27.80 24.62 -1.25
C GLU A 479 28.59 25.94 -1.41
N GLU A 480 29.89 25.85 -1.70
CA GLU A 480 30.74 27.03 -1.95
C GLU A 480 30.53 27.62 -3.35
N LEU A 481 30.18 26.76 -4.32
CA LEU A 481 30.01 27.13 -5.72
C LEU A 481 28.58 27.59 -6.07
N LEU A 482 27.57 27.04 -5.39
CA LEU A 482 26.17 27.21 -5.71
C LEU A 482 25.41 27.76 -4.49
N ALA A 483 25.02 29.03 -4.55
CA ALA A 483 24.47 29.77 -3.41
C ALA A 483 23.25 29.12 -2.72
N ARG A 484 22.42 28.38 -3.47
CA ARG A 484 21.19 27.72 -2.95
C ARG A 484 21.39 26.25 -2.57
N VAL A 485 22.62 25.76 -2.61
CA VAL A 485 22.99 24.42 -2.14
C VAL A 485 23.48 24.52 -0.69
N LYS A 486 23.00 23.63 0.17
CA LYS A 486 23.43 23.55 1.58
C LYS A 486 23.78 22.13 1.96
N ASN A 487 24.91 21.95 2.64
CA ASN A 487 25.32 20.64 3.10
C ASN A 487 24.72 20.32 4.47
N TYR A 488 24.26 19.09 4.61
CA TYR A 488 23.86 18.52 5.86
C TYR A 488 24.44 17.11 6.00
N HIS A 489 24.59 16.66 7.23
CA HIS A 489 24.95 15.29 7.54
C HIS A 489 24.10 14.72 8.67
N VAL A 490 24.01 13.41 8.72
CA VAL A 490 23.38 12.72 9.84
C VAL A 490 24.44 12.42 10.90
N THR A 491 24.22 12.99 12.09
CA THR A 491 25.16 12.89 13.21
C THR A 491 25.34 11.45 13.71
N ASN A 492 26.55 11.15 14.12
CA ASN A 492 26.94 9.90 14.75
C ASN A 492 27.85 10.21 15.95
N LYS A 493 27.92 9.26 16.89
CA LYS A 493 28.79 9.35 18.06
C LYS A 493 29.59 8.07 18.19
N GLU A 494 30.90 8.21 18.30
CA GLU A 494 31.79 7.10 18.60
C GLU A 494 31.93 6.95 20.12
N ILE A 495 31.59 5.77 20.65
CA ILE A 495 31.83 5.43 22.05
C ILE A 495 32.62 4.13 22.08
N GLY A 496 33.92 4.23 22.36
CA GLY A 496 34.86 3.11 22.27
C GLY A 496 34.96 2.58 20.83
N ASN A 497 34.68 1.29 20.64
CA ASN A 497 34.68 0.65 19.32
C ASN A 497 33.29 0.58 18.65
N LYS A 498 32.28 1.29 19.18
CA LYS A 498 30.91 1.30 18.64
C LYS A 498 30.53 2.66 18.09
N ILE A 499 29.93 2.67 16.91
CA ILE A 499 29.27 3.85 16.33
C ILE A 499 27.80 3.81 16.73
N ILE A 500 27.34 4.89 17.36
CA ILE A 500 25.93 5.11 17.67
C ILE A 500 25.41 6.16 16.69
N PHE A 501 24.47 5.76 15.83
CA PHE A 501 23.80 6.69 14.93
C PHE A 501 22.77 7.50 15.73
N LEU A 502 23.03 8.80 15.88
CA LEU A 502 22.13 9.69 16.60
C LEU A 502 20.89 10.06 15.76
N ARG A 503 20.95 9.82 14.43
CA ARG A 503 19.84 10.04 13.48
C ARG A 503 19.32 11.49 13.45
N LYS A 504 20.10 12.44 13.97
CA LYS A 504 19.81 13.88 13.98
C LYS A 504 20.55 14.57 12.84
N LEU A 505 19.81 15.33 12.05
CA LEU A 505 20.31 16.16 10.96
C LEU A 505 21.07 17.36 11.53
N ALA A 506 22.26 17.62 11.01
CA ALA A 506 23.10 18.76 11.37
C ALA A 506 23.70 19.43 10.13
N PRO A 507 23.93 20.75 10.14
CA PRO A 507 24.54 21.46 9.02
C PRO A 507 26.00 21.03 8.80
N GLY A 508 26.49 21.21 7.58
CA GLY A 508 27.83 20.83 7.12
C GLY A 508 27.89 19.43 6.52
N GLY A 509 28.92 19.17 5.72
CA GLY A 509 29.18 17.86 5.13
C GLY A 509 30.02 16.95 6.04
N SER A 510 29.78 15.64 5.99
CA SER A 510 30.69 14.65 6.56
C SER A 510 31.91 14.49 5.63
N THR A 511 33.12 14.41 6.19
CA THR A 511 34.37 14.15 5.45
C THR A 511 34.89 12.73 5.60
N HIS A 512 34.42 11.98 6.60
CA HIS A 512 34.89 10.63 6.89
C HIS A 512 33.90 9.56 6.44
N SER A 513 34.44 8.55 5.74
CA SER A 513 33.71 7.33 5.39
C SER A 513 33.88 6.28 6.49
N PHE A 514 32.77 5.84 7.08
CA PHE A 514 32.78 4.87 8.17
C PHE A 514 32.76 3.41 7.67
N GLY A 515 33.01 3.16 6.38
CA GLY A 515 32.89 1.82 5.78
C GLY A 515 33.72 0.75 6.51
N ILE A 516 34.99 1.06 6.84
CA ILE A 516 35.88 0.15 7.57
C ILE A 516 35.39 -0.07 9.01
N HIS A 517 34.81 0.95 9.64
CA HIS A 517 34.24 0.83 10.98
C HIS A 517 32.96 -0.04 10.99
N VAL A 518 32.11 0.10 9.97
CA VAL A 518 30.93 -0.77 9.79
C VAL A 518 31.36 -2.21 9.56
N ALA A 519 32.41 -2.45 8.77
CA ALA A 519 32.98 -3.79 8.58
C ALA A 519 33.48 -4.39 9.92
N ARG A 520 34.11 -3.58 10.78
CA ARG A 520 34.50 -4.01 12.14
C ARG A 520 33.28 -4.38 12.98
N MET A 521 32.20 -3.59 12.93
CA MET A 521 30.95 -3.88 13.64
C MET A 521 30.25 -5.14 13.14
N ALA A 522 30.36 -5.44 11.85
CA ALA A 522 29.86 -6.68 11.24
C ALA A 522 30.66 -7.92 11.65
N GLY A 523 31.73 -7.78 12.44
CA GLY A 523 32.55 -8.89 12.94
C GLY A 523 33.65 -9.33 11.97
N MET A 524 34.05 -8.48 11.02
CA MET A 524 35.14 -8.81 10.09
C MET A 524 36.48 -8.99 10.84
N PRO A 525 37.35 -9.92 10.40
CA PRO A 525 38.59 -10.24 11.11
C PRO A 525 39.49 -9.01 11.35
N PRO A 526 40.14 -8.87 12.52
CA PRO A 526 41.00 -7.72 12.83
C PRO A 526 42.13 -7.51 11.82
N SER A 527 42.73 -8.58 11.30
CA SER A 527 43.78 -8.53 10.27
C SER A 527 43.28 -7.94 8.94
N LEU A 528 42.03 -8.24 8.55
CA LEU A 528 41.40 -7.66 7.37
C LEU A 528 41.14 -6.16 7.58
N ILE A 529 40.64 -5.77 8.75
CA ILE A 529 40.40 -4.37 9.10
C ILE A 529 41.70 -3.58 9.12
N GLN A 530 42.77 -4.13 9.69
CA GLN A 530 44.09 -3.51 9.68
C GLN A 530 44.57 -3.28 8.24
N ARG A 531 44.50 -4.31 7.40
CA ARG A 531 44.88 -4.20 5.99
C ARG A 531 44.04 -3.16 5.23
N ALA A 532 42.73 -3.11 5.49
CA ALA A 532 41.86 -2.12 4.86
C ALA A 532 42.25 -0.68 5.23
N ASN A 533 42.66 -0.43 6.48
CA ASN A 533 43.14 0.88 6.91
C ASN A 533 44.48 1.27 6.25
N GLU A 534 45.41 0.32 6.12
CA GLU A 534 46.68 0.55 5.39
C GLU A 534 46.43 0.94 3.93
N VAL A 535 45.50 0.23 3.26
CA VAL A 535 45.14 0.51 1.86
C VAL A 535 44.44 1.86 1.74
N LEU A 536 43.53 2.20 2.67
CA LEU A 536 42.87 3.50 2.67
C LEU A 536 43.87 4.65 2.80
N ALA A 537 44.81 4.54 3.73
CA ALA A 537 45.85 5.56 3.93
C ALA A 537 46.72 5.77 2.68
N LEU A 538 47.04 4.69 1.96
CA LEU A 538 47.77 4.77 0.68
C LEU A 538 46.95 5.49 -0.41
N LEU A 539 45.65 5.18 -0.52
CA LEU A 539 44.76 5.81 -1.50
C LEU A 539 44.50 7.29 -1.19
N GLU A 540 44.40 7.66 0.09
CA GLU A 540 44.27 9.06 0.53
C GLU A 540 45.57 9.85 0.25
N ALA A 541 46.74 9.24 0.49
CA ALA A 541 48.02 9.86 0.17
C ALA A 541 48.20 10.12 -1.34
N GLN A 542 47.83 9.15 -2.19
CA GLN A 542 47.86 9.30 -3.65
C GLN A 542 46.88 10.37 -4.16
N ARG A 543 45.73 10.56 -3.49
CA ARG A 543 44.77 11.64 -3.81
C ARG A 543 45.28 13.03 -3.39
N GLY A 544 46.05 13.11 -2.30
CA GLY A 544 46.67 14.35 -1.82
C GLY A 544 47.80 14.88 -2.72
N GLU A 545 48.52 14.00 -3.42
CA GLU A 545 49.60 14.43 -4.35
C GLU A 545 49.07 14.97 -5.68
N HIS A 546 47.91 14.52 -6.16
CA HIS A 546 47.33 14.99 -7.43
C HIS A 546 46.48 16.27 -7.33
N THR A 547 46.23 16.80 -6.12
CA THR A 547 45.41 18.00 -5.90
C THR A 547 46.23 19.29 -5.73
N ASN A 548 47.56 19.22 -5.63
CA ASN A 548 48.43 20.36 -5.33
C ASN A 548 49.25 20.94 -6.50
N ASP A 549 49.02 20.51 -7.75
CA ASP A 549 49.78 21.03 -8.91
C ASP A 549 49.16 22.28 -9.57
N SER A 550 48.24 22.96 -8.88
CA SER A 550 47.74 24.27 -9.30
C SER A 550 47.32 25.08 -8.09
N LEU A 551 48.27 25.74 -7.44
CA LEU A 551 48.22 27.16 -7.02
C LEU A 551 49.28 27.48 -5.95
N THR A 552 50.15 28.43 -6.30
CA THR A 552 50.97 29.30 -5.45
C THR A 552 52.18 28.73 -4.71
N ALA A 553 53.35 29.13 -5.21
CA ALA A 553 54.62 29.17 -4.48
C ALA A 553 54.51 30.12 -3.28
N ASN A 554 54.96 29.66 -2.10
CA ASN A 554 55.65 30.53 -1.14
C ASN A 554 56.49 29.71 -0.16
N GLU A 555 57.75 30.11 -0.06
CA GLU A 555 58.76 29.63 0.87
C GLU A 555 58.48 30.17 2.28
N ASN A 556 58.62 29.33 3.33
CA ASN A 556 59.35 29.60 4.59
C ASN A 556 58.96 28.65 5.77
N ALA A 557 59.76 27.58 5.94
CA ALA A 557 60.23 26.90 7.18
C ALA A 557 59.25 26.27 8.22
N PRO A 558 59.68 25.35 9.14
CA PRO A 558 60.96 24.64 9.28
C PRO A 558 60.89 23.09 9.36
N THR A 559 62.08 22.52 9.20
CA THR A 559 62.59 21.15 9.43
C THR A 559 61.94 20.28 10.52
N THR A 560 61.44 19.11 10.10
CA THR A 560 61.42 17.89 10.92
C THR A 560 62.24 16.79 10.26
N THR A 561 63.54 16.83 10.54
CA THR A 561 64.47 15.69 10.48
C THR A 561 63.94 14.54 11.33
N ASN A 562 63.42 13.48 10.69
CA ASN A 562 63.50 12.07 11.14
C ASN A 562 62.79 11.07 10.21
N LEU A 563 63.01 11.14 8.89
CA LEU A 563 62.55 10.08 7.96
C LEU A 563 63.62 9.60 6.96
N LEU A 564 64.89 9.93 7.20
CA LEU A 564 66.00 9.54 6.32
C LEU A 564 66.58 8.12 6.54
N PRO A 565 66.40 7.41 7.68
CA PRO A 565 66.87 6.02 7.79
C PRO A 565 65.90 4.97 7.22
N ALA A 566 64.64 5.33 6.94
CA ALA A 566 63.64 4.41 6.37
C ALA A 566 63.66 4.38 4.84
N LEU A 567 64.09 5.47 4.20
CA LEU A 567 64.15 5.62 2.74
C LEU A 567 65.41 4.99 2.10
N GLN A 568 66.46 4.71 2.87
CA GLN A 568 67.69 4.09 2.35
C GLN A 568 67.71 2.56 2.40
N ARG A 569 66.76 1.90 3.08
CA ARG A 569 66.60 0.44 3.02
C ARG A 569 65.66 -0.04 1.88
N ALA A 570 65.01 0.88 1.18
CA ALA A 570 64.20 0.60 0.00
C ALA A 570 64.91 0.93 -1.33
N ALA A 571 66.14 1.46 -1.28
CA ALA A 571 66.94 1.84 -2.45
C ALA A 571 67.91 0.73 -2.90
N GLN A 572 67.45 -0.52 -2.95
CA GLN A 572 68.06 -1.52 -3.81
C GLN A 572 67.21 -1.65 -5.08
N PRO A 573 67.80 -1.66 -6.28
CA PRO A 573 67.06 -1.88 -7.51
C PRO A 573 66.71 -3.37 -7.61
N GLN A 574 65.72 -3.82 -6.85
CA GLN A 574 64.96 -4.99 -7.25
C GLN A 574 63.99 -4.51 -8.33
N MET A 575 64.36 -4.81 -9.58
CA MET A 575 63.44 -4.83 -10.71
C MET A 575 62.17 -5.54 -10.27
N GLN A 576 61.13 -4.77 -9.95
CA GLN A 576 59.80 -5.30 -9.76
C GLN A 576 59.29 -5.60 -11.17
N LEU A 577 59.62 -6.80 -11.64
CA LEU A 577 58.96 -7.44 -12.76
C LEU A 577 57.46 -7.36 -12.51
N SER A 578 56.81 -6.45 -13.24
CA SER A 578 55.38 -6.32 -13.34
C SER A 578 54.81 -7.67 -13.79
N ILE A 579 54.06 -8.32 -12.90
CA ILE A 579 53.22 -9.48 -13.23
C ILE A 579 52.19 -9.13 -14.32
N PHE A 580 52.00 -7.84 -14.65
CA PHE A 580 51.13 -7.38 -15.73
C PHE A 580 51.84 -7.10 -17.07
N ASP A 581 53.17 -6.97 -17.11
CA ASP A 581 53.87 -6.65 -18.37
C ASP A 581 54.18 -7.89 -19.22
N ALA A 582 54.46 -9.04 -18.59
CA ALA A 582 54.67 -10.31 -19.31
C ALA A 582 53.39 -10.83 -19.98
N HIS A 583 52.21 -10.50 -19.42
CA HIS A 583 50.93 -10.85 -20.03
C HIS A 583 50.51 -9.84 -21.11
N SER A 584 50.97 -8.59 -21.07
CA SER A 584 50.62 -7.55 -22.05
C SER A 584 51.06 -7.90 -23.48
N GLU A 585 52.32 -8.27 -23.70
CA GLU A 585 52.80 -8.59 -25.06
C GLU A 585 52.16 -9.84 -25.65
N THR A 586 51.98 -10.89 -24.84
CA THR A 586 51.37 -12.14 -25.28
C THR A 586 49.90 -11.94 -25.62
N PHE A 587 49.16 -11.18 -24.79
CA PHE A 587 47.77 -10.82 -25.08
C PHE A 587 47.66 -9.95 -26.34
N GLN A 588 48.59 -9.02 -26.54
CA GLN A 588 48.59 -8.12 -27.68
C GLN A 588 48.91 -8.87 -28.99
N LYS A 589 49.82 -9.86 -28.95
CA LYS A 589 50.09 -10.78 -30.07
C LYS A 589 48.88 -11.66 -30.40
N MET A 590 48.23 -12.24 -29.40
CA MET A 590 47.02 -13.05 -29.59
C MET A 590 45.86 -12.23 -30.16
N ARG A 591 45.65 -11.02 -29.63
CA ARG A 591 44.62 -10.09 -30.11
C ARG A 591 44.86 -9.69 -31.57
N THR A 592 46.10 -9.34 -31.92
CA THR A 592 46.46 -9.00 -33.31
C THR A 592 46.28 -10.19 -34.26
N MET A 593 46.56 -11.42 -33.79
CA MET A 593 46.36 -12.63 -34.59
C MET A 593 44.88 -12.91 -34.84
N LEU A 594 44.02 -12.73 -33.82
CA LEU A 594 42.58 -12.90 -33.93
C LEU A 594 41.92 -11.83 -34.81
N GLU A 595 42.35 -10.57 -34.71
CA GLU A 595 41.82 -9.47 -35.54
C GLU A 595 42.15 -9.63 -37.04
N ARG A 596 43.19 -10.39 -37.39
CA ARG A 596 43.61 -10.64 -38.78
C ARG A 596 43.00 -11.91 -39.40
N ILE A 597 42.28 -12.72 -38.62
CA ILE A 597 41.68 -13.96 -39.12
C ILE A 597 40.30 -13.66 -39.72
N ASP A 598 40.14 -13.94 -41.02
CA ASP A 598 38.84 -13.94 -41.67
C ASP A 598 38.20 -15.33 -41.56
N ILE A 599 37.28 -15.45 -40.61
CA ILE A 599 36.61 -16.70 -40.22
C ILE A 599 35.83 -17.32 -41.40
N ASN A 600 35.36 -16.51 -42.34
CA ASN A 600 34.53 -16.98 -43.45
C ASN A 600 35.33 -17.59 -44.61
N ARG A 601 36.66 -17.53 -44.55
CA ARG A 601 37.57 -18.04 -45.60
C ARG A 601 38.48 -19.17 -45.14
N LEU A 602 38.38 -19.61 -43.88
CA LEU A 602 39.19 -20.70 -43.35
C LEU A 602 38.56 -22.07 -43.63
N THR A 603 39.38 -23.02 -44.07
CA THR A 603 38.98 -24.43 -44.05
C THR A 603 39.01 -24.99 -42.62
N PRO A 604 38.23 -26.05 -42.30
CA PRO A 604 38.17 -26.59 -40.93
C PRO A 604 39.53 -27.02 -40.36
N VAL A 605 40.45 -27.48 -41.20
CA VAL A 605 41.81 -27.89 -40.79
C VAL A 605 42.66 -26.66 -40.46
N GLU A 606 42.58 -25.61 -41.27
CA GLU A 606 43.31 -24.35 -41.02
C GLU A 606 42.82 -23.64 -39.76
N ALA A 607 41.51 -23.69 -39.49
CA ALA A 607 40.94 -23.17 -38.25
C ALA A 607 41.50 -23.88 -37.02
N LEU A 608 41.61 -25.22 -37.05
CA LEU A 608 42.20 -26.01 -35.96
C LEU A 608 43.69 -25.73 -35.80
N MET A 609 44.44 -25.57 -36.90
CA MET A 609 45.87 -25.22 -36.84
C MET A 609 46.08 -23.82 -36.24
N LYS A 610 45.28 -22.83 -36.64
CA LYS A 610 45.34 -21.46 -36.09
C LYS A 610 44.95 -21.43 -34.61
N LEU A 611 43.96 -22.21 -34.20
CA LEU A 611 43.58 -22.34 -32.80
C LEU A 611 44.69 -22.99 -31.96
N ASN A 612 45.40 -23.95 -32.53
CA ASN A 612 46.55 -24.59 -31.87
C ASN A 612 47.76 -23.63 -31.76
N GLU A 613 47.99 -22.81 -32.78
CA GLU A 613 49.01 -21.76 -32.78
C GLU A 613 48.73 -20.71 -31.67
N ILE A 614 47.48 -20.26 -31.54
CA ILE A 614 47.04 -19.39 -30.45
C ILE A 614 47.21 -20.09 -29.09
N LYS A 615 46.86 -21.38 -28.98
CA LYS A 615 47.03 -22.16 -27.75
C LYS A 615 48.50 -22.33 -27.34
N SER A 616 49.42 -22.43 -28.29
CA SER A 616 50.86 -22.51 -28.00
C SER A 616 51.45 -21.22 -27.44
N LEU A 617 50.79 -20.07 -27.63
CA LEU A 617 51.20 -18.79 -27.05
C LEU A 617 50.80 -18.65 -25.57
N LEU A 618 49.95 -19.55 -25.04
CA LEU A 618 49.52 -19.56 -23.64
C LEU A 618 50.43 -20.39 -22.71
N HIS A 619 51.40 -21.12 -23.27
CA HIS A 619 52.23 -22.11 -22.55
C HIS A 619 53.71 -21.75 -22.52
#